data_AF-A0A3B8R846-F1
#
_entry.id   AF-A0A3B8R846-F1
#
_cell.length_a   1.000
_cell.length_b   1.000
_cell.length_c   1.000
_cell.angle_alpha   90.00
_cell.angle_beta   90.00
_cell.angle_gamma   90.00
#
_symmetry.space_group_name_H-M   'P 1'
#
loop_
_entity.id
_entity.type
_entity.pdbx_description
1 polymer ?
#
loop_
_entity_poly.entity_id
_entity_poly.type
_entity_poly.pdbx_seq_one_letter_code
_entity_poly.pdbx_strand_id
1 'polypeptide(L)'
;KAGTAQKIALNSFSSSVMVKLHKVYGNLMVDLRATNAKLYRRALRLTMMASGANEAQADETLLACGYRVKVAIVMLKCGLRAHQAEALLDAHAGDLRAALGER
;
A
#
# COMPACT_ATOMS: atom_id res chain seq x y z
N LYS A 1 -6.00 -19.34 28.04
CA LYS A 1 -6.01 -20.19 26.82
C LYS A 1 -7.09 -19.76 25.82
N ALA A 2 -8.37 -19.65 26.21
CA ALA A 2 -9.46 -19.22 25.32
C ALA A 2 -9.23 -17.86 24.63
N GLY A 3 -8.77 -16.83 25.38
CA GLY A 3 -8.49 -15.50 24.79
C GLY A 3 -7.40 -15.50 23.72
N THR A 4 -6.35 -16.32 23.89
CA THR A 4 -5.29 -16.48 22.87
C THR A 4 -5.86 -17.12 21.60
N ALA A 5 -6.68 -18.16 21.73
CA ALA A 5 -7.32 -18.82 20.60
C ALA A 5 -8.25 -17.87 19.83
N GLN A 6 -9.06 -17.08 20.54
CA GLN A 6 -9.93 -16.07 19.93
C GLN A 6 -9.15 -15.00 19.17
N LYS A 7 -8.06 -14.49 19.76
CA LYS A 7 -7.20 -13.50 19.10
C LYS A 7 -6.59 -14.06 17.81
N ILE A 8 -6.10 -15.30 17.84
CA ILE A 8 -5.56 -15.96 16.65
C ILE A 8 -6.65 -16.08 15.57
N ALA A 9 -7.83 -16.58 15.92
CA ALA A 9 -8.93 -16.74 14.98
C ALA A 9 -9.34 -15.40 14.32
N LEU A 10 -9.53 -14.35 15.13
CA LEU A 10 -9.94 -13.03 14.63
C LEU A 10 -8.85 -12.35 13.78
N ASN A 11 -7.58 -12.45 14.19
CA ASN A 11 -6.46 -11.88 13.45
C ASN A 11 -6.27 -12.58 12.11
N SER A 12 -6.37 -13.91 12.08
CA SER A 12 -6.27 -14.68 10.84
C SER A 12 -7.41 -14.33 9.89
N PHE A 13 -8.65 -14.33 10.39
CA PHE A 13 -9.83 -14.00 9.58
C PHE A 13 -9.74 -12.59 8.98
N SER A 14 -9.52 -11.58 9.82
CA SER A 14 -9.43 -10.18 9.35
C SER A 14 -8.27 -9.97 8.37
N SER A 15 -7.11 -10.59 8.61
CA SER A 15 -5.97 -10.52 7.70
C SER A 15 -6.29 -11.16 6.34
N SER A 16 -6.91 -12.34 6.33
CA SER A 16 -7.31 -13.02 5.08
C SER A 16 -8.29 -12.17 4.26
N VAL A 17 -9.26 -11.52 4.91
CA VAL A 17 -10.19 -10.61 4.24
C VAL A 17 -9.45 -9.40 3.65
N MET A 18 -8.55 -8.77 4.40
CA MET A 18 -7.81 -7.59 3.92
C MET A 18 -6.85 -7.92 2.76
N VAL A 19 -6.30 -9.13 2.73
CA VAL A 19 -5.52 -9.63 1.58
C VAL A 19 -6.43 -9.77 0.35
N LYS A 20 -7.62 -10.35 0.50
CA LYS A 20 -8.60 -10.50 -0.59
C LYS A 20 -9.14 -9.16 -1.10
N LEU A 21 -9.18 -8.12 -0.27
CA LEU A 21 -9.58 -6.76 -0.64
C LEU A 21 -8.44 -5.89 -1.19
N HIS A 22 -7.31 -6.50 -1.59
CA HIS A 22 -6.16 -5.81 -2.17
C HIS A 22 -5.59 -4.69 -1.27
N LYS A 23 -5.66 -4.86 0.06
CA LYS A 23 -5.06 -3.94 1.04
C LYS A 23 -3.59 -4.28 1.34
N VAL A 24 -3.12 -5.39 0.80
CA VAL A 24 -1.77 -5.93 0.94
C VAL A 24 -1.20 -6.19 -0.46
N TYR A 25 0.09 -5.88 -0.65
CA TYR A 25 0.85 -6.20 -1.85
C TYR A 25 2.07 -7.03 -1.46
N GLY A 26 2.11 -8.30 -1.90
CA GLY A 26 3.07 -9.27 -1.36
C GLY A 26 2.83 -9.47 0.13
N ASN A 27 3.82 -9.13 0.97
CA ASN A 27 3.71 -9.10 2.42
C ASN A 27 3.61 -7.67 3.00
N LEU A 28 3.44 -6.66 2.14
CA LEU A 28 3.45 -5.24 2.48
C LEU A 28 2.01 -4.71 2.66
N MET A 29 1.73 -4.11 3.82
CA MET A 29 0.43 -3.48 4.11
C MET A 29 0.37 -2.09 3.46
N VAL A 30 -0.17 -2.02 2.24
CA VAL A 30 -0.13 -0.82 1.39
C VAL A 30 -1.31 0.13 1.60
N ASP A 31 -2.38 -0.29 2.28
CA ASP A 31 -3.53 0.57 2.59
C ASP A 31 -3.46 1.15 4.01
N LEU A 32 -2.47 2.01 4.26
CA LEU A 32 -2.31 2.72 5.54
C LEU A 32 -2.44 4.23 5.35
N ARG A 33 -2.91 4.91 6.39
CA ARG A 33 -2.94 6.39 6.47
C ARG A 33 -1.83 6.88 7.39
N ALA A 34 -0.95 7.73 6.88
CA ALA A 34 0.18 8.27 7.64
C ALA A 34 -0.25 9.42 8.58
N THR A 35 -0.95 9.10 9.68
CA THR A 35 -1.48 10.11 10.63
C THR A 35 -0.49 10.56 11.70
N ASN A 36 0.71 9.98 11.74
CA ASN A 36 1.75 10.34 12.69
C ASN A 36 3.15 10.00 12.14
N ALA A 37 4.20 10.52 12.77
CA ALA A 37 5.59 10.33 12.35
C ALA A 37 6.04 8.86 12.25
N LYS A 38 5.45 7.95 13.03
CA LYS A 38 5.74 6.51 12.94
C LYS A 38 5.12 5.91 11.66
N LEU A 39 3.88 6.25 11.36
CA LEU A 39 3.18 5.76 10.18
C LEU A 39 3.70 6.40 8.90
N TYR A 40 4.14 7.65 8.93
CA TYR A 40 4.85 8.29 7.82
C TYR A 40 6.16 7.57 7.50
N ARG A 41 7.04 7.34 8.49
CA ARG A 41 8.26 6.55 8.29
C ARG A 41 7.98 5.13 7.78
N ARG A 42 6.86 4.53 8.21
CA ARG A 42 6.41 3.23 7.68
C ARG A 42 5.97 3.35 6.22
N ALA A 43 5.17 4.35 5.86
CA ALA A 43 4.74 4.60 4.47
C ALA A 43 5.97 4.73 3.55
N LEU A 44 6.94 5.54 3.93
CA LEU A 44 8.20 5.75 3.19
C LEU A 44 8.91 4.42 2.89
N ARG A 45 9.17 3.62 3.94
CA ARG A 45 9.80 2.30 3.78
C ARG A 45 9.01 1.35 2.90
N LEU A 46 7.69 1.31 3.05
CA LEU A 46 6.84 0.44 2.23
C LEU A 46 6.88 0.86 0.75
N THR A 47 6.81 2.16 0.48
CA THR A 47 6.93 2.69 -0.87
C THR A 47 8.27 2.33 -1.48
N MET A 48 9.39 2.55 -0.78
CA MET A 48 10.73 2.18 -1.25
C MET A 48 10.86 0.67 -1.54
N MET A 49 10.37 -0.19 -0.63
CA MET A 49 10.45 -1.65 -0.81
C MET A 49 9.63 -2.14 -2.00
N ALA A 50 8.45 -1.56 -2.23
CA ALA A 50 7.58 -1.97 -3.34
C ALA A 50 8.00 -1.36 -4.68
N SER A 51 8.46 -0.11 -4.69
CA SER A 51 8.81 0.61 -5.91
C SER A 51 10.26 0.38 -6.35
N GLY A 52 11.17 0.12 -5.42
CA GLY A 52 12.62 0.14 -5.64
C GLY A 52 13.23 1.56 -5.68
N ALA A 53 12.42 2.60 -5.44
CA ALA A 53 12.89 3.97 -5.43
C ALA A 53 13.74 4.28 -4.18
N ASN A 54 14.60 5.30 -4.30
CA ASN A 54 15.32 5.81 -3.15
C ASN A 54 14.41 6.63 -2.22
N GLU A 55 14.93 6.97 -1.04
CA GLU A 55 14.17 7.68 0.00
C GLU A 55 13.64 9.04 -0.48
N ALA A 56 14.47 9.84 -1.17
CA ALA A 56 14.08 11.16 -1.65
C ALA A 56 12.91 11.09 -2.65
N GLN A 57 12.99 10.18 -3.63
CA GLN A 57 11.93 9.96 -4.62
C GLN A 57 10.64 9.45 -3.97
N ALA A 58 10.76 8.52 -3.02
CA ALA A 58 9.61 7.96 -2.32
C ALA A 58 8.93 9.02 -1.45
N ASP A 59 9.69 9.90 -0.80
CA ASP A 59 9.17 10.98 0.02
C ASP A 59 8.44 12.03 -0.80
N GLU A 60 9.07 12.53 -1.86
CA GLU A 60 8.47 13.50 -2.78
C GLU A 60 7.16 12.98 -3.37
N THR A 61 7.16 11.72 -3.81
CA THR A 61 5.96 11.08 -4.37
C THR A 61 4.86 10.92 -3.32
N LEU A 62 5.22 10.50 -2.10
CA LEU A 62 4.25 10.38 -1.00
C LEU A 62 3.63 11.73 -0.66
N LEU A 63 4.41 12.81 -0.63
CA LEU A 63 3.89 14.16 -0.42
C LEU A 63 2.91 14.56 -1.55
N ALA A 64 3.26 14.27 -2.80
CA ALA A 64 2.45 14.61 -3.98
C ALA A 64 1.08 13.88 -4.04
N CYS A 65 0.93 12.75 -3.36
CA CYS A 65 -0.33 11.97 -3.33
C CYS A 65 -1.00 11.92 -1.94
N GLY A 66 -0.66 12.84 -1.03
CA GLY A 66 -1.27 12.92 0.30
C GLY A 66 -0.98 11.69 1.18
N TYR A 67 0.23 11.14 1.05
CA TYR A 67 0.76 9.99 1.77
C TYR A 67 0.01 8.66 1.51
N ARG A 68 -0.60 8.53 0.33
CA ARG A 68 -1.26 7.28 -0.12
C ARG A 68 -0.25 6.33 -0.74
N VAL A 69 0.18 5.32 0.01
CA VAL A 69 1.23 4.37 -0.42
C VAL A 69 0.90 3.67 -1.75
N LYS A 70 -0.32 3.17 -1.96
CA LYS A 70 -0.71 2.51 -3.22
C LYS A 70 -0.55 3.43 -4.44
N VAL A 71 -1.00 4.68 -4.30
CA VAL A 71 -0.91 5.69 -5.36
C VAL A 71 0.55 6.00 -5.64
N ALA A 72 1.36 6.22 -4.59
CA ALA A 72 2.79 6.48 -4.72
C ALA A 72 3.54 5.35 -5.46
N ILE A 73 3.21 4.07 -5.17
CA ILE A 73 3.83 2.93 -5.85
C ILE A 73 3.51 2.95 -7.35
N VAL A 74 2.25 3.19 -7.72
CA VAL A 74 1.84 3.28 -9.13
C VAL A 74 2.49 4.48 -9.83
N MET A 75 2.53 5.64 -9.17
CA MET A 75 3.23 6.82 -9.70
C MET A 75 4.69 6.52 -10.03
N LEU A 76 5.42 5.87 -9.11
CA LEU A 76 6.83 5.55 -9.28
C LEU A 76 7.08 4.47 -10.33
N LYS A 77 6.24 3.43 -10.39
CA LYS A 77 6.42 2.30 -11.32
C LYS A 77 5.98 2.64 -12.75
N CYS A 78 4.93 3.44 -12.90
CA CYS A 78 4.34 3.75 -14.20
C CYS A 78 4.68 5.17 -14.70
N GLY A 79 5.40 5.98 -13.91
CA GLY A 79 5.73 7.36 -14.28
C GLY A 79 4.51 8.29 -14.38
N LEU A 80 3.47 8.02 -13.58
CA LEU A 80 2.18 8.72 -13.65
C LEU A 80 2.07 9.84 -12.60
N ARG A 81 1.21 10.82 -12.88
CA ARG A 81 0.78 11.81 -11.87
C ARG A 81 -0.24 11.19 -10.92
N ALA A 82 -0.40 11.80 -9.73
CA ALA A 82 -1.29 11.29 -8.68
C ALA A 82 -2.71 10.96 -9.19
N HIS A 83 -3.36 11.87 -9.92
CA HIS A 83 -4.71 11.63 -10.45
C HIS A 83 -4.78 10.47 -11.46
N GLN A 84 -3.75 10.27 -12.28
CA GLN A 84 -3.68 9.16 -13.24
C GLN A 84 -3.45 7.84 -12.52
N ALA A 85 -2.56 7.84 -11.53
CA ALA A 85 -2.29 6.68 -10.70
C ALA A 85 -3.53 6.26 -9.88
N GLU A 86 -4.30 7.24 -9.38
CA GLU A 86 -5.59 6.99 -8.71
C GLU A 86 -6.62 6.39 -9.67
N ALA A 87 -6.80 6.99 -10.85
CA ALA A 87 -7.71 6.47 -11.86
C ALA A 87 -7.35 5.04 -12.31
N LEU A 88 -6.06 4.75 -12.47
CA LEU A 88 -5.58 3.41 -12.81
C LEU A 88 -5.87 2.41 -11.69
N LEU A 89 -5.64 2.79 -10.43
CA LEU A 89 -5.98 1.94 -9.29
C LEU A 89 -7.49 1.68 -9.21
N ASP A 90 -8.31 2.71 -9.40
CA ASP A 90 -9.76 2.59 -9.34
C ASP A 90 -10.30 1.71 -10.47
N ALA A 91 -9.74 1.81 -11.68
CA ALA A 91 -10.06 0.93 -12.80
C ALA A 91 -9.77 -0.55 -12.51
N HIS A 92 -8.83 -0.83 -11.59
CA HIS A 92 -8.48 -2.17 -11.14
C HIS A 92 -9.02 -2.49 -9.73
N ALA A 93 -10.05 -1.79 -9.25
CA ALA A 93 -10.66 -1.97 -7.93
C ALA A 93 -9.63 -1.93 -6.76
N GLY A 94 -8.56 -1.19 -6.96
CA GLY A 94 -7.43 -1.09 -6.05
C GLY A 94 -6.45 -2.27 -6.10
N ASP A 95 -6.56 -3.23 -7.01
CA ASP A 95 -5.55 -4.27 -7.14
C ASP A 95 -4.24 -3.72 -7.71
N LEU A 96 -3.23 -3.60 -6.85
CA LEU A 96 -1.92 -3.09 -7.23
C LEU A 96 -1.21 -4.01 -8.22
N ARG A 97 -1.39 -5.34 -8.12
CA ARG A 97 -0.76 -6.29 -9.07
C ARG A 97 -1.36 -6.14 -10.45
N ALA A 98 -2.69 -6.07 -10.53
CA ALA A 98 -3.40 -5.86 -11.78
C ALA A 98 -3.03 -4.51 -12.42
N ALA A 99 -2.97 -3.43 -11.62
CA ALA A 99 -2.59 -2.10 -12.10
C ALA A 99 -1.15 -2.02 -12.63
N LEU A 100 -0.24 -2.85 -12.10
CA LEU A 100 1.16 -2.92 -12.54
C LEU A 100 1.41 -3.96 -13.66
N GLY A 101 0.40 -4.76 -14.05
CA GLY A 101 0.55 -5.82 -15.05
C GLY A 101 1.33 -7.05 -14.57
N GLU A 102 1.46 -7.24 -13.26
CA GLU A 102 2.18 -8.36 -12.64
C GLU A 102 1.20 -9.53 -12.39
N ARG A 103 1.07 -10.45 -13.35
CA ARG A 103 0.21 -11.65 -13.23
C ARG A 103 1.00 -12.95 -13.24
#